data_AF-A0A2E2W850-F1
#
_entry.id   AF-A0A2E2W850-F1
#
_cell.length_a   1.000
_cell.length_b   1.000
_cell.length_c   1.000
_cell.angle_alpha   90.00
_cell.angle_beta   90.00
_cell.angle_gamma   90.00
#
_symmetry.space_group_name_H-M   'P 1'
#
loop_
_entity.id
_entity.type
_entity.pdbx_description
1 polymer ?
#
loop_
_entity_poly.entity_id
_entity_poly.type
_entity_poly.pdbx_seq_one_letter_code
_entity_poly.pdbx_strand_id
1 'polypeptide(L)' 'MSLYKKGSAHYKLLKIQPVKFINENKLLFAEGNVIKYTCRHDKPTGKGAADIDKAIHYLEFIKERDYSDDT' A
#
# COMPACT_ATOMS: atom_id res chain seq x y z
N MET A 1 -16.96 -18.34 1.80
CA MET A 1 -16.40 -17.41 0.78
C MET A 1 -15.13 -16.77 1.34
N SER A 2 -14.02 -16.83 0.62
CA SER A 2 -12.75 -16.20 1.05
C SER A 2 -12.92 -14.68 1.26
N LEU A 3 -12.39 -14.14 2.36
CA LEU A 3 -12.41 -12.69 2.67
C LEU A 3 -11.80 -11.85 1.55
N TYR A 4 -10.84 -12.41 0.80
CA TYR A 4 -10.26 -11.79 -0.38
C TYR A 4 -11.28 -11.55 -1.49
N LYS A 5 -12.40 -12.29 -1.57
CA LYS A 5 -13.46 -12.03 -2.55
C LYS A 5 -14.43 -10.90 -2.15
N LYS A 6 -14.41 -10.44 -0.89
CA LYS A 6 -15.24 -9.32 -0.39
C LYS A 6 -14.56 -7.95 -0.52
N GLY A 7 -13.32 -7.90 -0.99
CA GLY A 7 -12.61 -6.64 -1.23
C GLY A 7 -13.35 -5.76 -2.24
N SER A 8 -13.32 -4.45 -2.00
CA SER A 8 -13.87 -3.44 -2.91
C SER A 8 -13.34 -3.64 -4.33
N ALA A 9 -14.15 -3.28 -5.34
CA ALA A 9 -13.83 -3.43 -6.77
C ALA A 9 -12.45 -2.87 -7.16
N HIS A 10 -11.89 -1.96 -6.34
CA HIS A 10 -10.57 -1.33 -6.46
C HIS A 10 -9.44 -2.28 -6.88
N TYR A 11 -9.38 -3.49 -6.30
CA TYR A 11 -8.24 -4.41 -6.49
C TYR A 11 -8.56 -5.65 -7.32
N LYS A 12 -9.75 -5.72 -7.93
CA LYS A 12 -10.15 -6.84 -8.80
C LYS A 12 -9.39 -6.85 -10.13
N LEU A 13 -8.81 -5.72 -10.53
CA LEU A 13 -7.99 -5.57 -11.73
C LEU A 13 -6.55 -6.06 -11.53
N LEU A 14 -6.11 -6.25 -10.28
CA LEU A 14 -4.75 -6.71 -9.98
C LEU A 14 -4.70 -8.23 -9.96
N LYS A 15 -3.60 -8.81 -10.46
CA LYS A 15 -3.34 -10.25 -10.39
C LYS A 15 -3.35 -10.78 -8.95
N ILE A 16 -2.94 -9.93 -8.00
CA ILE A 16 -2.91 -10.20 -6.56
C ILE A 16 -3.49 -8.98 -5.84
N GLN A 17 -4.37 -9.18 -4.87
CA GLN A 17 -4.85 -8.06 -4.05
C GLN A 17 -3.75 -7.58 -3.11
N PRO A 18 -3.57 -6.25 -2.93
CA PRO A 18 -2.56 -5.70 -2.05
C PRO A 18 -2.61 -6.28 -0.64
N VAL A 19 -3.81 -6.43 -0.05
CA VAL A 19 -3.96 -7.03 1.29
C VAL A 19 -3.46 -8.47 1.37
N LYS A 20 -3.62 -9.26 0.30
CA LYS A 20 -3.08 -10.62 0.24
C LYS A 20 -1.55 -10.57 0.19
N PHE A 21 -0.98 -9.74 -0.69
CA PHE A 21 0.48 -9.59 -0.78
C PHE A 21 1.09 -9.13 0.54
N ILE A 22 0.48 -8.15 1.21
CA ILE A 22 0.93 -7.59 2.49
C ILE A 22 0.92 -8.65 3.59
N ASN A 23 -0.17 -9.41 3.71
CA ASN A 23 -0.32 -10.40 4.78
C ASN A 23 0.60 -11.62 4.58
N GLU A 24 0.70 -12.14 3.34
CA GLU A 24 1.54 -13.30 3.04
C GLU A 24 3.03 -13.00 3.27
N ASN A 25 3.46 -11.76 3.02
CA ASN A 25 4.83 -11.31 3.26
C ASN A 25 5.04 -10.72 4.67
N LYS A 26 4.00 -10.69 5.52
CA LYS A 26 4.04 -10.13 6.89
C LYS A 26 4.64 -8.72 6.96
N LEU A 27 4.29 -7.87 5.98
CA LEU A 27 4.80 -6.50 5.92
C LEU A 27 4.22 -5.66 7.06
N LEU A 28 5.04 -4.75 7.58
CA LEU A 28 4.61 -3.77 8.55
C LEU A 28 3.65 -2.74 7.91
N PHE A 29 2.95 -2.01 8.77
CA PHE A 29 1.84 -1.16 8.36
C PHE A 29 2.24 -0.08 7.34
N ALA A 30 3.42 0.52 7.48
CA ALA A 30 3.88 1.59 6.59
C ALA A 30 4.11 1.05 5.17
N GLU A 31 4.83 -0.06 5.04
CA GLU A 31 5.12 -0.78 3.81
C GLU A 31 3.83 -1.22 3.12
N GLY A 32 2.87 -1.73 3.90
CA GLY A 32 1.56 -2.08 3.39
C GLY A 32 0.80 -0.88 2.83
N ASN A 33 0.91 0.29 3.45
CA ASN A 33 0.30 1.52 2.94
C ASN A 33 1.00 2.03 1.67
N VAL A 34 2.32 1.94 1.59
CA VAL A 34 3.07 2.26 0.37
C VAL A 34 2.53 1.45 -0.80
N ILE A 35 2.49 0.11 -0.67
CA ILE A 35 1.98 -0.79 -1.72
C ILE A 35 0.53 -0.45 -2.07
N LYS A 36 -0.32 -0.23 -1.06
CA LYS A 36 -1.73 0.11 -1.25
C LYS A 36 -1.91 1.37 -2.08
N TYR A 37 -1.21 2.45 -1.78
CA TYR A 37 -1.35 3.72 -2.50
C TYR A 37 -0.68 3.68 -3.87
N THR A 38 0.50 3.08 -3.99
CA THR A 38 1.18 2.89 -5.28
C THR A 38 0.35 2.03 -6.23
N CYS A 39 -0.35 1.00 -5.77
CA CYS A 39 -1.23 0.21 -6.65
C CYS A 39 -2.59 0.87 -6.94
N ARG A 40 -2.95 1.96 -6.25
CA ARG A 40 -4.26 2.62 -6.37
C ARG A 40 -4.23 3.89 -7.21
N HIS A 41 -3.13 4.64 -7.19
CA HIS A 41 -3.07 6.03 -7.68
C HIS A 41 -3.59 6.24 -9.12
N ASP A 42 -3.34 5.29 -10.02
CA ASP A 42 -3.69 5.31 -11.45
C ASP A 42 -5.01 4.60 -11.77
N LYS A 43 -5.67 4.03 -10.76
CA LYS A 43 -6.94 3.31 -10.93
C LYS A 43 -8.11 4.29 -10.98
N PRO A 44 -9.28 3.91 -11.51
CA PRO A 44 -10.47 4.75 -11.52
C PRO A 44 -10.90 5.29 -10.15
N THR A 45 -10.46 4.63 -9.07
CA THR A 45 -10.74 5.02 -7.67
C THR A 45 -9.52 5.61 -6.96
N GLY A 46 -8.44 5.84 -7.70
CA GLY A 46 -7.22 6.51 -7.23
C GLY A 46 -7.41 8.01 -7.11
N LYS A 47 -6.49 8.63 -6.37
CA LYS A 47 -6.44 10.10 -6.20
C LYS A 47 -5.22 10.73 -6.88
N GLY A 48 -4.61 10.03 -7.85
CA GLY A 48 -3.43 10.52 -8.56
C GLY A 48 -2.30 10.88 -7.62
N ALA A 49 -1.78 12.10 -7.76
CA ALA A 49 -0.66 12.62 -6.96
C ALA A 49 -0.91 12.53 -5.44
N ALA A 50 -2.13 12.76 -4.97
CA ALA A 50 -2.44 12.69 -3.53
C ALA A 50 -2.27 11.28 -2.92
N ASP A 51 -2.29 10.22 -3.75
CA ASP A 51 -1.93 8.87 -3.30
C ASP A 51 -0.41 8.67 -3.29
N ILE A 52 0.31 9.29 -4.22
CA ILE A 52 1.77 9.30 -4.24
C ILE A 52 2.32 10.07 -3.03
N ASP A 53 1.77 11.23 -2.69
CA ASP A 53 2.18 12.01 -1.51
C ASP A 53 1.99 11.20 -0.22
N LYS A 54 0.90 10.42 -0.13
CA LYS A 54 0.69 9.48 0.99
C LYS A 54 1.71 8.36 0.99
N ALA A 55 2.04 7.79 -0.16
CA ALA A 55 3.07 6.77 -0.25
C ALA A 55 4.43 7.32 0.22
N ILE A 56 4.79 8.54 -0.20
CA ILE A 56 6.00 9.25 0.26
C ILE A 56 5.97 9.43 1.78
N HIS A 57 4.86 9.89 2.35
CA HIS A 57 4.74 10.05 3.80
C HIS A 57 4.97 8.74 4.57
N TYR A 58 4.49 7.60 4.04
CA TYR A 58 4.79 6.31 4.65
C TYR A 58 6.23 5.84 4.42
N LEU A 59 6.88 6.24 3.33
CA LEU A 59 8.32 6.03 3.15
C LEU A 59 9.15 6.86 4.14
N GLU A 60 8.72 8.08 4.46
CA GLU A 60 9.34 8.91 5.51
C GLU A 60 9.24 8.21 6.88
N PHE A 61 8.08 7.64 7.23
CA PHE A 61 7.96 6.84 8.46
C PHE A 61 8.89 5.63 8.50
N ILE A 62 9.08 4.93 7.37
CA ILE A 62 10.03 3.81 7.30
C ILE A 62 11.46 4.32 7.53
N LYS A 63 11.81 5.45 6.90
CA LYS A 63 13.11 6.08 7.07
C LYS A 63 13.36 6.47 8.54
N GLU A 64 12.39 7.11 9.18
CA GLU A 64 12.49 7.49 10.59
C GLU A 64 12.55 6.27 11.52
N ARG A 65 11.76 5.23 11.28
CA ARG A 65 11.71 4.03 12.13
C ARG A 65 12.98 3.17 12.06
N ASP A 66 13.52 2.99 10.86
CA ASP A 66 14.58 2.01 10.61
C ASP A 66 15.97 2.64 10.38
N TYR A 67 16.01 3.95 10.10
CA TYR A 67 17.20 4.68 9.69
C TYR A 67 17.32 6.04 10.40
N SER A 68 16.71 6.23 11.57
CA SER A 68 16.83 7.46 12.39
C SER A 68 18.28 7.80 12.76
N ASP A 69 19.13 6.77 12.83
CA ASP A 69 20.51 6.90 13.32
C ASP A 69 21.51 7.19 12.18
N ASP A 70 21.04 7.30 10.94
CA ASP A 70 21.85 7.58 9.73
C ASP A 70 21.95 9.10 9.41
N THR A 71 21.71 9.98 10.39
CA THR A 71 21.85 11.45 10.23
C THR A 71 22.82 12.08 11.21
#